data_AF-A0A7C5VB27-F1
#
_entry.id   AF-A0A7C5VB27-F1
#
_cell.length_a   1.000
_cell.length_b   1.000
_cell.length_c   1.000
_cell.angle_alpha   90.00
_cell.angle_beta   90.00
_cell.angle_gamma   90.00
#
_symmetry.space_group_name_H-M   'P 1'
#
loop_
_entity.id
_entity.type
_entity.pdbx_description
1 polymer ?
#
loop_
_entity_poly.entity_id
_entity_poly.type
_entity_poly.pdbx_seq_one_letter_code
_entity_poly.pdbx_strand_id
1 'polypeptide(L)'
;MEKMSDPIITATILYDLVHCPHRIYLDQYGDETDRDPESAFLRLLWERGALHEREVMSGMEAEYTDIIIKKTEWPVNDRSIKSLAPVLGFKWRDENPSGAESIEWYDEWVRTGNPDAKKRILLYNEDDCVATRVVLDGVKQLEVKQF
;
A
#
# COMPACT_ATOMS: atom_id res chain seq x y z
N MET A 1 -32.21 -2.83 12.04
CA MET A 1 -30.86 -2.25 11.94
C MET A 1 -30.05 -3.18 11.08
N GLU A 2 -29.79 -2.75 9.85
CA GLU A 2 -28.97 -3.48 8.90
C GLU A 2 -27.55 -3.60 9.50
N LYS A 3 -27.02 -4.81 9.61
CA LYS A 3 -25.62 -5.01 10.02
C LYS A 3 -24.77 -4.36 8.93
N MET A 4 -24.18 -3.19 9.23
CA MET A 4 -23.03 -2.70 8.47
C MET A 4 -21.99 -3.81 8.48
N SER A 5 -21.66 -4.35 7.31
CA SER A 5 -20.59 -5.31 7.13
C SER A 5 -19.32 -4.76 7.77
N ASP A 6 -18.61 -5.61 8.51
CA ASP A 6 -17.34 -5.24 9.12
C ASP A 6 -16.41 -4.62 8.04
N PRO A 7 -15.80 -3.45 8.31
CA PRO A 7 -15.03 -2.75 7.30
C PRO A 7 -13.87 -3.64 6.85
N ILE A 8 -13.80 -3.90 5.55
CA ILE A 8 -12.70 -4.65 4.94
C ILE A 8 -11.42 -3.85 5.20
N ILE A 9 -10.45 -4.45 5.89
CA ILE A 9 -9.15 -3.85 6.12
C ILE A 9 -8.42 -3.77 4.78
N THR A 10 -8.12 -2.55 4.32
CA THR A 10 -7.39 -2.30 3.08
C THR A 10 -5.92 -2.00 3.36
N ALA A 11 -5.07 -2.07 2.32
CA ALA A 11 -3.66 -1.72 2.45
C ALA A 11 -3.45 -0.27 2.93
N THR A 12 -4.34 0.65 2.51
CA THR A 12 -4.32 2.06 2.94
C THR A 12 -4.58 2.21 4.44
N ILE A 13 -5.57 1.50 4.99
CA ILE A 13 -5.86 1.54 6.44
C ILE A 13 -4.65 1.09 7.24
N LEU A 14 -3.90 0.10 6.75
CA LEU A 14 -2.71 -0.40 7.43
C LEU A 14 -1.52 0.58 7.34
N TYR A 15 -1.33 1.20 6.18
CA TYR A 15 -0.35 2.27 6.02
C TYR A 15 -0.63 3.45 6.95
N ASP A 16 -1.88 3.91 6.98
CA ASP A 16 -2.31 5.03 7.81
C ASP A 16 -2.22 4.69 9.30
N LEU A 17 -2.45 3.43 9.71
CA LEU A 17 -2.30 3.02 11.11
C LEU A 17 -0.86 3.18 11.58
N VAL A 18 0.10 2.82 10.73
CA VAL A 18 1.53 2.85 11.08
C VAL A 18 2.06 4.29 11.04
N HIS A 19 1.53 5.14 10.15
CA HIS A 19 2.02 6.51 9.98
C HIS A 19 1.28 7.54 10.80
N CYS A 20 -0.03 7.39 10.98
CA CYS A 20 -0.88 8.29 11.77
C CYS A 20 -2.14 7.56 12.27
N PRO A 21 -2.09 6.88 13.44
CA PRO A 21 -3.26 6.19 14.00
C PRO A 21 -4.50 7.08 14.17
N HIS A 22 -4.30 8.39 14.34
CA HIS A 22 -5.40 9.35 14.46
C HIS A 22 -6.14 9.57 13.13
N ARG A 23 -5.46 9.40 12.00
CA ARG A 23 -6.05 9.54 10.67
C ARG A 23 -7.17 8.52 10.43
N ILE A 24 -6.99 7.27 10.85
CA ILE A 24 -8.04 6.23 10.75
C ILE A 24 -9.29 6.63 11.53
N TYR A 25 -9.10 7.18 12.73
CA TYR A 25 -10.23 7.66 13.52
C TYR A 25 -11.00 8.77 12.79
N LEU A 26 -10.29 9.73 12.18
CA LEU A 26 -10.90 10.81 11.42
C LEU A 26 -11.52 10.32 10.09
N ASP A 27 -10.94 9.33 9.44
CA ASP A 27 -11.46 8.73 8.22
C ASP A 27 -12.75 7.94 8.47
N GLN A 28 -12.93 7.38 9.67
CA GLN A 28 -14.13 6.63 10.03
C GLN A 28 -15.20 7.46 10.77
N TYR A 29 -14.79 8.44 11.58
CA TYR A 29 -15.67 9.17 12.49
C TYR A 29 -15.56 10.69 12.41
N GLY A 30 -14.57 11.21 11.69
CA GLY A 30 -14.41 12.65 11.45
C GLY A 30 -15.46 13.18 10.48
N ASP A 31 -15.67 14.50 10.52
CA ASP A 31 -16.57 15.17 9.59
C ASP A 31 -15.97 15.09 8.17
N GLU A 32 -16.76 14.58 7.23
CA GLU A 32 -16.32 14.45 5.83
C GLU A 32 -16.01 15.81 5.19
N THR A 33 -16.62 16.88 5.70
CA THR A 33 -16.40 18.25 5.21
C THR A 33 -15.04 18.84 5.61
N ASP A 34 -14.37 18.27 6.61
CA ASP A 34 -13.04 18.65 7.05
C ASP A 34 -11.92 17.95 6.26
N ARG A 35 -12.27 17.07 5.31
CA ARG A 35 -11.29 16.34 4.50
C ARG A 35 -10.69 17.24 3.43
N ASP A 36 -9.38 17.12 3.26
CA ASP A 36 -8.70 17.70 2.11
C ASP A 36 -9.30 17.12 0.81
N PRO A 37 -9.54 17.96 -0.22
CA PRO A 37 -10.03 17.48 -1.49
C PRO A 37 -9.05 16.47 -2.09
N GLU A 38 -9.57 15.33 -2.55
CA GLU A 38 -8.78 14.30 -3.20
C GLU A 38 -7.96 14.90 -4.34
N SER A 39 -6.64 14.73 -4.25
CA SER A 39 -5.76 15.16 -5.33
C SER A 39 -6.02 14.32 -6.58
N ALA A 40 -5.85 14.93 -7.75
CA ALA A 40 -5.96 14.22 -9.02
C ALA A 40 -4.95 13.05 -9.13
N PHE A 41 -3.86 13.10 -8.35
CA PHE A 41 -2.91 11.99 -8.17
C PHE A 41 -3.54 10.78 -7.48
N LEU A 42 -4.20 11.00 -6.34
CA LEU A 42 -4.87 9.93 -5.59
C LEU A 42 -5.99 9.28 -6.43
N ARG A 43 -6.77 10.09 -7.16
CA ARG A 43 -7.81 9.57 -8.08
C ARG A 43 -7.22 8.69 -9.17
N LEU A 44 -6.12 9.12 -9.80
CA LEU A 44 -5.45 8.34 -10.84
C LEU A 44 -4.88 7.02 -10.30
N LEU A 45 -4.33 7.03 -9.09
CA LEU A 45 -3.87 5.83 -8.39
C LEU A 45 -5.03 4.87 -8.10
N TRP A 46 -6.16 5.36 -7.61
CA TRP A 46 -7.28 4.50 -7.21
C TRP A 46 -8.05 3.89 -8.39
N GLU A 47 -8.26 4.63 -9.49
CA GLU A 47 -9.02 4.12 -10.65
C GLU A 47 -8.43 2.82 -11.24
N ARG A 48 -7.10 2.71 -11.27
CA ARG A 48 -6.40 1.52 -11.79
C ARG A 48 -5.93 0.58 -10.69
N GLY A 49 -5.50 1.14 -9.55
CA GLY A 49 -5.04 0.38 -8.39
C GLY A 49 -6.13 -0.45 -7.73
N ALA A 50 -7.37 0.04 -7.61
CA ALA A 50 -8.44 -0.70 -6.92
C ALA A 50 -8.94 -1.94 -7.68
N LEU A 51 -8.83 -1.97 -9.01
CA LEU A 51 -9.09 -3.16 -9.82
C LEU A 51 -7.97 -4.19 -9.63
N HIS A 52 -6.72 -3.73 -9.69
CA HIS A 52 -5.55 -4.59 -9.57
C HIS A 52 -5.38 -5.13 -8.14
N GLU A 53 -5.64 -4.31 -7.10
CA GLU A 53 -5.64 -4.72 -5.70
C GLU A 53 -6.69 -5.80 -5.47
N ARG A 54 -7.91 -5.66 -6.00
CA ARG A 54 -8.95 -6.70 -5.88
C ARG A 54 -8.57 -8.01 -6.56
N GLU A 55 -7.92 -7.94 -7.73
CA GLU A 55 -7.42 -9.14 -8.41
C GLU A 55 -6.33 -9.84 -7.57
N VAL A 56 -5.35 -9.09 -7.06
CA VAL A 56 -4.23 -9.60 -6.27
C VAL A 56 -4.67 -10.11 -4.88
N MET A 57 -5.63 -9.42 -4.25
CA MET A 57 -6.13 -9.71 -2.90
C MET A 57 -7.26 -10.75 -2.89
N SER A 58 -7.77 -11.17 -4.06
CA SER A 58 -8.76 -12.23 -4.13
C SER A 58 -8.22 -13.53 -3.50
N GLY A 59 -8.95 -14.05 -2.51
CA GLY A 59 -8.61 -15.31 -1.83
C GLY A 59 -7.67 -15.22 -0.62
N MET A 60 -7.52 -14.04 0.01
CA MET A 60 -6.77 -13.89 1.27
C MET A 60 -7.69 -13.86 2.50
N GLU A 61 -7.57 -14.85 3.39
CA GLU A 61 -8.40 -15.02 4.59
C GLU A 61 -7.71 -14.63 5.93
N ALA A 62 -6.48 -14.10 5.93
CA ALA A 62 -5.73 -13.85 7.16
C ALA A 62 -5.47 -12.36 7.44
N GLU A 63 -5.76 -11.91 8.66
CA GLU A 63 -5.42 -10.57 9.17
C GLU A 63 -3.89 -10.40 9.31
N TYR A 64 -3.35 -9.47 8.52
CA TYR A 64 -1.93 -9.19 8.30
C TYR A 64 -1.16 -8.73 9.57
N THR A 65 -1.85 -8.10 10.52
CA THR A 65 -1.25 -7.35 11.64
C THR A 65 -0.73 -8.22 12.78
N ASP A 66 -1.37 -9.36 13.05
CA ASP A 66 -1.01 -10.21 14.20
C ASP A 66 0.28 -11.03 13.96
N ILE A 67 0.67 -11.23 12.70
CA ILE A 67 1.86 -12.01 12.33
C ILE A 67 3.14 -11.15 12.35
N ILE A 68 3.07 -9.89 11.86
CA ILE A 68 4.27 -9.04 11.64
C ILE A 68 4.73 -8.29 12.91
N ILE A 69 3.88 -8.06 13.90
CA ILE A 69 4.33 -7.26 15.06
C ILE A 69 5.09 -8.13 16.08
N LYS A 70 4.72 -9.42 16.20
CA LYS A 70 5.25 -10.29 17.27
C LYS A 70 6.39 -11.23 16.85
N LYS A 71 6.61 -11.49 15.56
CA LYS A 71 7.48 -12.60 15.11
C LYS A 71 8.57 -12.24 14.09
N THR A 72 8.77 -10.96 13.81
CA THR A 72 9.56 -10.51 12.66
C THR A 72 10.49 -9.34 12.99
N GLU A 73 11.60 -9.60 13.69
CA GLU A 73 12.80 -8.75 13.56
C GLU A 73 13.48 -9.09 12.24
N TRP A 74 13.32 -8.23 11.24
CA TRP A 74 13.96 -8.36 9.92
C TRP A 74 15.19 -7.45 9.87
N PRO A 75 16.22 -7.79 9.07
CA PRO A 75 17.45 -7.00 8.99
C PRO A 75 17.27 -5.72 8.16
N VAL A 76 16.26 -4.93 8.49
CA VAL A 76 15.88 -3.69 7.80
C VAL A 76 15.60 -2.60 8.83
N ASN A 77 16.01 -1.37 8.50
CA ASN A 77 15.90 -0.21 9.41
C ASN A 77 14.45 0.27 9.59
N ASP A 78 13.55 -0.14 8.70
CA ASP A 78 12.14 0.17 8.73
C ASP A 78 11.32 -1.01 8.21
N ARG A 79 10.00 -0.97 8.47
CA ARG A 79 9.05 -2.02 8.09
C ARG A 79 8.34 -1.68 6.77
N SER A 80 8.90 -0.80 5.96
CA SER A 80 8.31 -0.46 4.67
C SER A 80 8.45 -1.63 3.71
N ILE A 81 7.50 -1.73 2.79
CA ILE A 81 7.55 -2.66 1.66
C ILE A 81 8.81 -2.51 0.82
N LYS A 82 9.35 -1.29 0.71
CA LYS A 82 10.57 -0.97 -0.04
C LYS A 82 11.79 -1.65 0.57
N SER A 83 11.82 -1.78 1.89
CA SER A 83 12.88 -2.45 2.62
C SER A 83 12.67 -3.97 2.71
N LEU A 84 11.43 -4.41 2.94
CA LEU A 84 11.11 -5.83 3.16
C LEU A 84 11.10 -6.66 1.86
N ALA A 85 10.53 -6.14 0.78
CA ALA A 85 10.37 -6.92 -0.46
C ALA A 85 11.73 -7.35 -1.08
N PRO A 86 12.78 -6.51 -1.11
CA PRO A 86 14.11 -6.93 -1.58
C PRO A 86 14.75 -8.05 -0.75
N VAL A 87 14.52 -8.08 0.57
CA VAL A 87 15.00 -9.18 1.43
C VAL A 87 14.38 -10.52 1.00
N LEU A 88 13.15 -10.47 0.48
CA LEU A 88 12.43 -11.61 -0.08
C LEU A 88 12.70 -11.85 -1.57
N GLY A 89 13.68 -11.16 -2.15
CA GLY A 89 14.10 -11.34 -3.54
C GLY A 89 13.29 -10.57 -4.59
N PHE A 90 12.35 -9.71 -4.18
CA PHE A 90 11.66 -8.81 -5.11
C PHE A 90 12.63 -7.76 -5.65
N LYS A 91 12.43 -7.35 -6.91
CA LYS A 91 13.22 -6.30 -7.56
C LYS A 91 12.29 -5.28 -8.17
N TRP A 92 12.45 -4.03 -7.74
CA TRP A 92 11.80 -2.89 -8.35
C TRP A 92 12.29 -2.71 -9.79
N ARG A 93 11.38 -2.33 -10.70
CA ARG A 93 11.75 -1.94 -12.08
C ARG A 93 12.43 -0.58 -12.10
N ASP A 94 12.04 0.32 -11.20
CA ASP A 94 12.61 1.65 -11.06
C ASP A 94 13.86 1.64 -10.17
N GLU A 95 14.85 2.46 -10.51
CA GLU A 95 16.09 2.61 -9.73
C GLU A 95 15.87 3.36 -8.40
N ASN A 96 14.87 4.25 -8.33
CA ASN A 96 14.54 5.02 -7.12
C ASN A 96 13.03 4.98 -6.81
N PRO A 97 12.50 3.81 -6.40
CA PRO A 97 11.07 3.61 -6.20
C PRO A 97 10.61 4.21 -4.86
N SER A 98 10.42 5.53 -4.80
CA SER A 98 9.89 6.22 -3.61
C SER A 98 8.53 6.89 -3.85
N GLY A 99 7.74 7.02 -2.78
CA GLY A 99 6.48 7.74 -2.83
C GLY A 99 6.68 9.21 -3.21
N ALA A 100 7.75 9.86 -2.73
CA ALA A 100 8.06 11.25 -3.07
C ALA A 100 8.35 11.42 -4.57
N GLU A 101 9.16 10.53 -5.15
CA GLU A 101 9.46 10.56 -6.59
C GLU A 101 8.20 10.35 -7.44
N SER A 102 7.28 9.48 -7.01
CA SER A 102 6.02 9.26 -7.72
C SER A 102 5.14 10.51 -7.80
N ILE A 103 5.23 11.41 -6.81
CA ILE A 103 4.54 12.70 -6.80
C ILE A 103 5.19 13.66 -7.81
N GLU A 104 6.52 13.71 -7.86
CA GLU A 104 7.26 14.55 -8.82
C GLU A 104 6.97 14.13 -10.27
N TRP A 105 6.97 12.82 -10.57
CA TRP A 105 6.62 12.32 -11.90
C TRP A 105 5.17 12.65 -12.26
N TYR A 106 4.27 12.66 -11.27
CA TYR A 106 2.89 13.05 -11.48
C TYR A 106 2.78 14.55 -11.80
N ASP A 107 3.44 15.42 -11.03
CA ASP A 107 3.45 16.86 -11.29
C ASP A 107 4.05 17.17 -12.67
N GLU A 108 5.13 16.48 -13.05
CA GLU A 108 5.69 16.58 -14.39
C GLU A 108 4.65 16.22 -15.47
N TRP A 109 3.96 15.09 -15.30
CA TRP A 109 2.92 14.68 -16.24
C TRP A 109 1.77 15.69 -16.32
N VAL A 110 1.27 16.20 -15.20
CA VAL A 110 0.20 17.21 -15.18
C VAL A 110 0.62 18.49 -15.88
N ARG A 111 1.85 18.96 -15.63
CA ARG A 111 2.36 20.22 -16.17
C ARG A 111 2.69 20.14 -17.65
N THR A 112 3.18 18.99 -18.12
CA THR A 112 3.79 18.86 -19.46
C THR A 112 3.05 17.92 -20.40
N GLY A 113 2.19 17.04 -19.87
CA GLY A 113 1.59 15.94 -20.60
C GLY A 113 2.56 14.81 -20.95
N ASN A 114 3.76 14.74 -20.35
CA ASN A 114 4.78 13.74 -20.68
C ASN A 114 4.24 12.29 -20.51
N PRO A 115 4.08 11.51 -21.60
CA PRO A 115 3.55 10.16 -21.51
C PRO A 115 4.49 9.18 -20.80
N ASP A 116 5.80 9.45 -20.77
CA ASP A 116 6.78 8.60 -20.10
C ASP A 116 6.68 8.74 -18.57
N ALA A 117 6.47 9.97 -18.08
CA ALA A 117 6.21 10.21 -16.66
C ALA A 117 4.93 9.48 -16.20
N LYS A 118 3.85 9.56 -16.99
CA LYS A 118 2.62 8.79 -16.73
C LYS A 118 2.87 7.28 -16.72
N LYS A 119 3.60 6.76 -17.72
CA LYS A 119 3.93 5.34 -17.82
C LYS A 119 4.73 4.88 -16.61
N ARG A 120 5.71 5.68 -16.17
CA ARG A 120 6.56 5.39 -15.01
C ARG A 120 5.75 5.26 -13.72
N ILE A 121 4.80 6.17 -13.47
CA ILE A 121 3.89 6.10 -12.31
C ILE A 121 3.07 4.81 -12.30
N LEU A 122 2.53 4.41 -13.46
CA LEU A 122 1.71 3.21 -13.57
C LEU A 122 2.54 1.94 -13.30
N LEU A 123 3.77 1.88 -13.81
CA LEU A 123 4.69 0.77 -13.54
C LEU A 123 5.10 0.74 -12.06
N TYR A 124 5.36 1.91 -11.45
CA TYR A 124 5.64 2.01 -10.02
C TYR A 124 4.50 1.44 -9.17
N ASN A 125 3.25 1.79 -9.48
CA ASN A 125 2.09 1.31 -8.72
C ASN A 125 1.88 -0.21 -8.88
N GLU A 126 2.09 -0.75 -10.08
CA GLU A 126 2.04 -2.19 -10.32
C GLU A 126 3.13 -2.93 -9.52
N ASP A 127 4.35 -2.39 -9.46
CA ASP A 127 5.41 -2.97 -8.61
C ASP A 127 5.05 -2.96 -7.13
N ASP A 128 4.38 -1.91 -6.63
CA ASP A 128 3.93 -1.85 -5.24
C ASP A 128 2.95 -2.99 -4.91
N CYS A 129 2.01 -3.30 -5.81
CA CYS A 129 1.08 -4.42 -5.63
C CYS A 129 1.80 -5.78 -5.64
N VAL A 130 2.72 -5.99 -6.58
CA VAL A 130 3.47 -7.27 -6.67
C VAL A 130 4.39 -7.44 -5.46
N ALA A 131 5.11 -6.39 -5.05
CA ALA A 131 5.95 -6.41 -3.86
C ALA A 131 5.12 -6.75 -2.61
N THR A 132 3.88 -6.29 -2.52
CA THR A 132 3.00 -6.52 -1.37
C THR A 132 2.68 -8.01 -1.27
N ARG A 133 2.39 -8.63 -2.42
CA ARG A 133 2.18 -10.07 -2.50
C ARG A 133 3.42 -10.86 -2.09
N VAL A 134 4.60 -10.48 -2.57
CA VAL A 134 5.86 -11.13 -2.18
C VAL A 134 6.08 -11.08 -0.67
N VAL A 135 5.88 -9.91 -0.05
CA VAL A 135 6.00 -9.75 1.40
C VAL A 135 5.02 -10.65 2.14
N LEU A 136 3.77 -10.68 1.69
CA LEU A 136 2.74 -11.50 2.32
C LEU A 136 3.00 -13.00 2.19
N ASP A 137 3.43 -13.47 1.02
CA ASP A 137 3.79 -14.88 0.82
C ASP A 137 5.01 -15.26 1.66
N GLY A 138 6.00 -14.37 1.80
CA GLY A 138 7.13 -14.57 2.70
C GLY A 138 6.71 -14.64 4.18
N VAL A 139 5.80 -13.77 4.61
CA VAL A 139 5.27 -13.76 5.98
C VAL A 139 4.49 -15.04 6.30
N LYS A 140 3.72 -15.58 5.35
CA LYS A 140 3.00 -16.86 5.51
C LYS A 140 3.93 -18.05 5.72
N GLN A 141 5.16 -18.00 5.23
CA GLN A 141 6.14 -19.09 5.36
C GLN A 141 6.88 -19.06 6.70
N LEU A 142 6.69 -18.02 7.51
CA LEU A 142 7.29 -17.97 8.85
C LEU A 142 6.64 -19.03 9.75
N GLU A 143 7.44 -19.92 10.32
CA GLU A 143 6.94 -20.93 11.26
C GLU A 143 6.33 -20.26 12.49
N VAL A 144 5.00 -20.27 12.56
CA VAL A 144 4.27 -19.82 13.74
C VAL A 144 4.37 -20.93 14.79
N LYS A 145 5.38 -20.89 15.67
CA LYS A 145 5.33 -21.69 16.91
C LYS A 145 4.03 -21.37 17.66
N GLN A 146 3.16 -22.36 17.79
CA GLN A 146 2.01 -22.32 18.69
C GLN A 146 2.54 -22.42 20.12
N PHE A 147 2.10 -21.51 20.98
CA PHE A 147 2.31 -21.58 22.42
C PHE A 147 0.99 -21.98 23.08
#